data_AF-A0A9D1ULC3-F1
#
_entry.id   AF-A0A9D1ULC3-F1
#
_cell.length_a   1.000
_cell.length_b   1.000
_cell.length_c   1.000
_cell.angle_alpha   90.00
_cell.angle_beta   90.00
_cell.angle_gamma   90.00
#
_symmetry.space_group_name_H-M   'P 1'
#
loop_
_entity.id
_entity.type
_entity.pdbx_description
1 polymer ?
#
loop_
_entity_poly.entity_id
_entity_poly.type
_entity_poly.pdbx_seq_one_letter_code
_entity_poly.pdbx_strand_id
1 'polypeptide(L)'
;MEFPSSATTVGIEWEVALVDPETRDLTPAAPALVDALDERFPGHRITREFLANTVEMVTGVHETIPGAVEDLREQLTQILAVADDLGVNVFSAGTHPFAHWGDQILSEKSSYQEIIQR
;
A
#
# COMPACT_ATOMS: atom_id res chain seq x y z
N MET A 1 -21.13 26.21 -11.84
CA MET A 1 -21.16 25.11 -10.87
C MET A 1 -20.64 25.69 -9.56
N GLU A 2 -21.54 26.03 -8.64
CA GLU A 2 -21.15 26.48 -7.30
C GLU A 2 -20.98 25.23 -6.44
N PHE A 3 -19.76 24.97 -6.00
CA PHE A 3 -19.53 24.00 -4.95
C PHE A 3 -19.85 24.68 -3.62
N PRO A 4 -20.70 24.09 -2.77
CA PRO A 4 -20.95 24.65 -1.44
C PRO A 4 -19.61 24.80 -0.71
N SER A 5 -19.39 25.92 0.00
CA SER A 5 -18.15 26.11 0.74
C SER A 5 -18.09 25.12 1.90
N SER A 6 -17.41 24.00 1.71
CA SER A 6 -16.98 23.12 2.79
C SER A 6 -15.63 23.60 3.32
N ALA A 7 -15.35 23.34 4.59
CA ALA A 7 -13.99 23.48 5.11
C ALA A 7 -13.04 22.62 4.26
N THR A 8 -11.87 23.15 3.92
CA THR A 8 -10.85 22.39 3.17
C THR A 8 -10.38 21.22 4.02
N THR A 9 -10.36 20.02 3.42
CA THR A 9 -9.88 18.79 4.05
C THR A 9 -8.86 18.11 3.14
N VAL A 10 -8.11 17.16 3.70
CA VAL A 10 -7.08 16.38 3.00
C VAL A 10 -7.15 14.91 3.41
N GLY A 11 -7.02 14.03 2.42
CA GLY A 11 -6.69 12.62 2.59
C GLY A 11 -5.44 12.31 1.78
N ILE A 12 -4.66 11.32 2.21
CA ILE A 12 -3.44 10.87 1.56
C ILE A 12 -3.57 9.38 1.27
N GLU A 13 -3.24 9.01 0.04
CA GLU A 13 -3.04 7.64 -0.40
C GLU A 13 -1.55 7.47 -0.72
N TRP A 14 -0.95 6.38 -0.25
CA TRP A 14 0.44 6.08 -0.52
C TRP A 14 0.66 4.58 -0.73
N GLU A 15 1.09 4.25 -1.94
CA GLU A 15 1.51 2.91 -2.31
C GLU A 15 2.99 2.67 -1.98
N VAL A 16 3.26 1.50 -1.39
CA VAL A 16 4.61 1.00 -1.16
C VAL A 16 4.72 -0.43 -1.65
N ALA A 17 5.85 -0.73 -2.28
CA ALA A 17 6.15 -2.07 -2.76
C ALA A 17 6.88 -2.88 -1.69
N LEU A 18 6.76 -4.20 -1.78
CA LEU A 18 7.48 -5.17 -0.98
C LEU A 18 8.59 -5.76 -1.82
N VAL A 19 9.79 -5.82 -1.25
CA VAL A 19 10.98 -6.37 -1.91
C VAL A 19 11.63 -7.46 -1.06
N ASP A 20 12.16 -8.45 -1.73
CA ASP A 20 12.99 -9.48 -1.12
C ASP A 20 14.33 -8.86 -0.67
N PRO A 21 14.77 -9.06 0.58
CA PRO A 21 15.97 -8.40 1.11
C PRO A 21 17.28 -8.87 0.48
N GLU A 22 17.34 -10.08 -0.08
CA GLU A 22 18.55 -10.66 -0.67
C GLU A 22 18.71 -10.25 -2.15
N THR A 23 17.68 -10.51 -2.94
CA THR A 23 17.64 -10.23 -4.38
C THR A 23 17.35 -8.76 -4.68
N ARG A 24 16.69 -8.07 -3.74
CA ARG A 24 16.17 -6.70 -3.87
C ARG A 24 15.10 -6.56 -4.96
N ASP A 25 14.53 -7.66 -5.44
CA ASP A 25 13.45 -7.62 -6.42
C ASP A 25 12.08 -7.59 -5.74
N LEU A 26 11.04 -7.24 -6.50
CA LEU A 26 9.66 -7.23 -6.03
C LEU A 26 9.23 -8.64 -5.62
N THR A 27 8.54 -8.73 -4.47
CA THR A 27 8.02 -10.01 -3.96
C THR A 27 6.50 -9.96 -3.77
N PRO A 28 5.74 -11.00 -4.14
CA PRO A 28 4.27 -11.01 -4.09
C PRO A 28 3.74 -11.24 -2.66
N ALA A 29 4.29 -10.52 -1.67
CA ALA A 29 4.02 -10.73 -0.25
C ALA A 29 2.84 -9.91 0.30
N ALA A 30 2.19 -9.07 -0.52
CA ALA A 30 1.10 -8.20 -0.06
C ALA A 30 -0.09 -8.98 0.54
N PRO A 31 -0.51 -10.15 0.00
CA PRO A 31 -1.54 -10.97 0.64
C PRO A 31 -1.17 -11.40 2.06
N ALA A 32 0.02 -11.98 2.25
CA ALA A 32 0.47 -12.45 3.55
C ALA A 32 0.62 -11.29 4.55
N LEU A 33 1.10 -10.13 4.08
CA LEU A 33 1.25 -8.93 4.89
C LEU A 33 -0.11 -8.39 5.35
N VAL A 34 -1.11 -8.32 4.47
CA VAL A 34 -2.45 -7.86 4.84
C VAL A 34 -3.14 -8.85 5.78
N ASP A 35 -3.03 -10.17 5.53
CA ASP A 35 -3.63 -11.17 6.43
C ASP A 35 -3.02 -11.08 7.85
N ALA A 36 -1.71 -10.84 7.97
CA ALA A 36 -1.05 -10.63 9.26
C ALA A 36 -1.41 -9.28 9.92
N LEU A 37 -1.64 -8.22 9.13
CA LEU A 37 -2.15 -6.95 9.64
C LEU A 37 -3.58 -7.08 10.17
N ASP A 38 -4.45 -7.83 9.48
CA ASP A 38 -5.84 -8.09 9.89
C ASP A 38 -5.88 -8.78 11.28
N GLU A 39 -4.96 -9.69 11.55
CA GLU A 39 -4.83 -10.38 12.84
C GLU A 39 -4.24 -9.48 13.93
N ARG A 40 -3.18 -8.72 13.62
CA ARG A 40 -2.39 -7.98 14.63
C ARG A 40 -2.94 -6.57 14.91
N PHE A 41 -3.52 -5.92 13.91
CA PHE A 41 -3.99 -4.53 13.96
C PHE A 41 -5.40 -4.42 13.36
N PRO A 42 -6.42 -5.02 14.02
CA PRO A 42 -7.78 -5.02 13.48
C PRO A 42 -8.29 -3.59 13.25
N GLY A 43 -8.85 -3.35 12.06
CA GLY A 43 -9.36 -2.03 11.66
C GLY A 43 -8.31 -1.11 11.02
N HIS A 44 -7.11 -1.62 10.72
CA HIS A 44 -6.15 -0.91 9.87
C HIS A 44 -6.76 -0.54 8.50
N ARG A 45 -6.18 0.47 7.85
CA ARG A 45 -6.66 1.01 6.57
C ARG A 45 -5.69 0.75 5.43
N ILE A 46 -5.00 -0.39 5.53
CA ILE A 46 -3.99 -0.84 4.56
C ILE A 46 -4.64 -1.88 3.66
N THR A 47 -4.55 -1.67 2.36
CA THR A 47 -5.20 -2.50 1.34
C THR A 47 -4.16 -3.17 0.43
N ARG A 48 -4.57 -4.24 -0.24
CA ARG A 48 -3.80 -4.82 -1.35
C ARG A 48 -4.08 -4.02 -2.62
N GLU A 49 -3.06 -3.84 -3.45
CA GLU A 49 -3.19 -3.18 -4.74
C GLU A 49 -3.28 -4.18 -5.91
N PHE A 50 -3.38 -3.69 -7.15
CA PHE A 50 -3.46 -4.50 -8.37
C PHE A 50 -2.35 -5.56 -8.45
N LEU A 51 -1.11 -5.19 -8.14
CA LEU A 51 0.02 -6.13 -8.06
C LEU A 51 0.13 -6.69 -6.65
N ALA A 52 0.35 -8.00 -6.53
CA ALA A 52 0.52 -8.71 -5.27
C ALA A 52 1.81 -8.32 -4.52
N ASN A 53 2.62 -7.42 -5.08
CA ASN A 53 3.83 -6.87 -4.46
C ASN A 53 3.60 -5.51 -3.79
N THR A 54 2.42 -4.90 -3.92
CA THR A 54 2.14 -3.54 -3.42
C THR A 54 1.01 -3.54 -2.40
N VAL A 55 1.20 -2.73 -1.36
CA VAL A 55 0.13 -2.33 -0.43
C VAL A 55 -0.07 -0.83 -0.46
N GLU A 56 -1.30 -0.41 -0.21
CA GLU A 56 -1.70 0.99 -0.18
C GLU A 56 -2.14 1.36 1.25
N MET A 57 -1.66 2.51 1.72
CA MET A 57 -2.15 3.16 2.94
C MET A 57 -3.14 4.26 2.57
N VAL A 58 -4.32 4.27 3.19
CA VAL A 58 -5.36 5.28 2.94
C VAL A 58 -5.71 5.99 4.25
N THR A 59 -5.36 7.27 4.39
CA THR A 59 -5.66 8.04 5.60
C THR A 59 -7.15 8.36 5.73
N GLY A 60 -7.57 8.77 6.92
CA GLY A 60 -8.83 9.50 7.11
C GLY A 60 -8.90 10.81 6.36
N VAL A 61 -10.06 11.44 6.45
CA VAL A 61 -10.25 12.84 6.07
C VAL A 61 -9.77 13.70 7.23
N HIS A 62 -8.77 14.53 7.00
CA HIS A 62 -8.16 15.40 8.01
C HIS A 62 -8.39 16.87 7.66
N GLU A 63 -8.51 17.71 8.68
CA GLU A 63 -8.57 19.18 8.51
C GLU A 63 -7.17 19.80 8.33
N THR A 64 -6.12 19.05 8.66
CA THR A 64 -4.73 19.54 8.62
C THR A 64 -3.78 18.50 8.02
N ILE A 65 -2.76 18.98 7.31
CA ILE A 65 -1.71 18.13 6.76
C ILE A 65 -0.96 17.34 7.86
N PRO A 66 -0.56 17.94 9.00
CA PRO A 66 0.08 17.18 10.07
C PRO A 66 -0.76 16.00 10.59
N GLY A 67 -2.09 16.16 10.66
CA GLY A 67 -3.00 15.07 11.05
C GLY A 67 -2.94 13.90 10.07
N ALA A 68 -3.03 14.18 8.77
CA ALA A 68 -2.94 13.15 7.73
C ALA A 68 -1.58 12.47 7.69
N VAL A 69 -0.49 13.22 7.91
CA VAL A 69 0.85 12.65 7.95
C VAL A 69 1.05 11.74 9.16
N GLU A 70 0.45 12.06 10.32
CA GLU A 70 0.57 11.21 11.51
C GLU A 70 -0.21 9.90 11.36
N ASP A 71 -1.42 9.96 10.81
CA ASP A 71 -2.21 8.79 10.40
C ASP A 71 -1.38 7.87 9.47
N LEU A 72 -0.75 8.46 8.45
CA LEU A 72 0.10 7.72 7.52
C LEU A 72 1.33 7.09 8.21
N ARG A 73 1.95 7.78 9.18
CA ARG A 73 3.07 7.23 9.96
C ARG A 73 2.66 6.05 10.83
N GLU A 74 1.48 6.11 11.42
CA GLU A 74 0.93 4.99 12.19
C GLU A 74 0.78 3.76 11.30
N GLN A 75 0.17 3.91 10.12
CA GLN A 75 0.02 2.83 9.16
C GLN A 75 1.37 2.29 8.67
N LEU A 76 2.33 3.17 8.33
CA LEU A 76 3.67 2.74 7.93
C LEU A 76 4.38 1.94 9.04
N THR A 77 4.20 2.33 10.31
CA THR A 77 4.79 1.62 11.45
C THR A 77 4.21 0.21 11.58
N GLN A 78 2.91 0.05 11.35
CA GLN A 78 2.25 -1.27 11.34
C GLN A 78 2.79 -2.15 10.19
N ILE A 79 2.91 -1.59 8.98
CA ILE A 79 3.48 -2.29 7.82
C ILE A 79 4.90 -2.76 8.13
N LEU A 80 5.76 -1.87 8.62
CA LEU A 80 7.16 -2.20 8.91
C LEU A 80 7.28 -3.32 9.95
N ALA A 81 6.44 -3.31 10.99
CA ALA A 81 6.43 -4.34 12.01
C ALA A 81 6.06 -5.72 11.45
N VAL A 82 5.06 -5.80 10.57
CA VAL A 82 4.64 -7.06 9.94
C VAL A 82 5.61 -7.50 8.84
N ALA A 83 6.17 -6.55 8.08
CA ALA A 83 7.16 -6.82 7.05
C ALA A 83 8.42 -7.48 7.63
N ASP A 84 8.89 -7.00 8.80
CA ASP A 84 10.01 -7.59 9.54
C ASP A 84 9.71 -9.05 9.94
N ASP A 85 8.52 -9.32 10.48
CA ASP A 85 8.08 -10.67 10.84
C ASP A 85 8.01 -11.62 9.62
N LEU A 86 7.66 -11.09 8.45
CA LEU A 86 7.58 -11.83 7.17
C LEU A 86 8.92 -11.93 6.43
N GLY A 87 9.97 -11.24 6.89
CA GLY A 87 11.28 -11.23 6.25
C GLY A 87 11.30 -10.51 4.90
N VAL A 88 10.46 -9.49 4.71
CA VAL A 88 10.43 -8.65 3.49
C VAL A 88 10.74 -7.19 3.84
N ASN A 89 11.27 -6.45 2.87
CA ASN A 89 11.53 -5.02 3.02
C ASN A 89 10.46 -4.18 2.32
N VAL A 90 10.24 -2.98 2.84
CA VAL A 90 9.37 -1.98 2.20
C VAL A 90 10.20 -1.07 1.31
N PHE A 91 9.72 -0.83 0.09
CA PHE A 91 10.33 0.02 -0.91
C PHE A 91 9.35 1.11 -1.37
N SER A 92 9.81 2.36 -1.40
CA SER A 92 9.01 3.48 -1.89
C SER A 92 9.71 4.18 -3.06
N ALA A 93 9.18 3.97 -4.26
CA ALA A 93 9.51 4.73 -5.45
C ALA A 93 8.36 4.58 -6.46
N GLY A 94 8.27 5.52 -7.41
CA GLY A 94 7.28 5.42 -8.49
C GLY A 94 7.56 4.28 -9.49
N THR A 95 8.76 3.72 -9.50
CA THR A 95 9.07 2.53 -10.31
C THR A 95 10.21 1.74 -9.68
N HIS A 96 10.18 0.41 -9.82
CA HIS A 96 11.29 -0.43 -9.39
C HIS A 96 12.44 -0.35 -10.42
N PRO A 97 13.69 -0.13 -10.00
CA PRO A 97 14.79 0.19 -10.92
C PRO A 97 15.16 -0.93 -11.91
N PHE A 98 14.83 -2.18 -11.60
CA PHE A 98 15.20 -3.34 -12.45
C PHE A 98 14.17 -4.47 -12.45
N ALA A 99 13.03 -4.34 -11.76
CA ALA A 99 12.04 -5.40 -11.77
C ALA A 99 11.45 -5.53 -13.17
N HIS A 100 11.27 -6.76 -13.63
CA HIS A 100 10.66 -7.00 -14.92
C HIS A 100 9.12 -7.01 -14.78
N TRP A 101 8.44 -6.16 -15.55
CA TRP A 101 6.99 -5.99 -15.46
C TRP A 101 6.20 -7.29 -15.76
N GLY A 102 6.75 -8.16 -16.61
CA GLY A 102 6.11 -9.42 -17.01
C GLY A 102 6.11 -10.51 -15.92
N ASP A 103 6.93 -10.34 -14.88
CA ASP A 103 7.10 -11.34 -13.82
C ASP A 103 6.18 -11.04 -12.62
N GLN A 104 5.44 -9.94 -12.67
CA GLN A 104 4.64 -9.46 -11.55
C GLN A 104 3.31 -10.22 -11.45
N ILE A 105 3.00 -10.67 -10.23
CA ILE A 105 1.79 -11.43 -9.92
C ILE A 105 0.65 -10.46 -9.58
N LEU A 106 -0.55 -10.74 -10.09
CA LEU A 106 -1.75 -9.97 -9.80
C LEU A 106 -2.40 -10.41 -8.48
N SER A 107 -3.01 -9.45 -7.78
CA SER A 107 -3.80 -9.74 -6.59
C SER A 107 -5.12 -10.46 -6.95
N GLU A 108 -5.48 -11.50 -6.20
CA GLU A 108 -6.66 -12.35 -6.44
C GLU A 108 -8.01 -11.60 -6.41
N LYS A 109 -8.08 -10.44 -5.75
CA LYS A 109 -9.30 -9.63 -5.61
C LYS A 109 -9.56 -8.67 -6.77
N SER A 110 -8.66 -8.57 -7.74
CA SER A 110 -8.77 -7.55 -8.78
C SER A 110 -9.74 -8.04 -9.88
N SER A 111 -10.93 -7.43 -9.99
CA SER A 111 -11.86 -7.62 -11.11
C SER A 111 -11.33 -7.01 -12.43
N TYR A 112 -10.02 -6.76 -12.53
CA TYR A 112 -9.38 -6.01 -13.60
C TYR A 112 -9.03 -6.89 -14.80
N GLN A 113 -9.99 -7.69 -15.28
CA GLN A 113 -9.87 -8.28 -16.61
C GLN A 113 -9.82 -7.21 -17.72
N GLU A 114 -10.32 -6.00 -17.47
CA GLU A 114 -10.33 -4.91 -18.45
C GLU A 114 -8.97 -4.21 -18.66
N ILE A 115 -8.11 -4.13 -17.62
CA ILE A 115 -6.79 -3.48 -17.76
C ILE A 115 -5.77 -4.40 -18.44
N ILE A 116 -5.87 -5.72 -18.20
CA ILE A 116 -4.95 -6.73 -18.76
C ILE A 116 -5.11 -6.89 -20.29
N GLN A 117 -6.24 -6.48 -20.85
CA GLN A 117 -6.57 -6.66 -22.28
C GLN A 117 -6.25 -5.44 -23.18
N ARG A 118 -5.50 -4.45 -22.70
CA ARG A 118 -5.05 -3.30 -23.49
C ARG A 118 -3.56 -3.39 -23.84
#